data_AF-A0A850J8J6-F1
#
_entry.id   AF-A0A850J8J6-F1
#
_cell.length_a   1.000
_cell.length_b   1.000
_cell.length_c   1.000
_cell.angle_alpha   90.00
_cell.angle_beta   90.00
_cell.angle_gamma   90.00
#
_symmetry.space_group_name_H-M   'P 1'
#
loop_
_entity.id
_entity.type
_entity.pdbx_description
1 polymer ?
#
loop_
_entity_poly.entity_id
_entity_poly.type
_entity_poly.pdbx_seq_one_letter_code
_entity_poly.pdbx_strand_id
1 'polypeptide(L)'
;MIFRISTSSGDSACTHHHDRRTAAAHPRSGRPPGPRPRGGGNAMVIVIVAVTAFMVLIGGGVFLLSGDDSDDDPQIRPLAATPTDSDRPTRPTYSPPSLPTSEPTTREPTYSPPPRNYGAIAVGRNGAIGKAWDYKSVATARRRALNECKTSGCKVLTTFVNGCGAVAYNSRTNRYWDGHGDTRAAAQRNAISNAGGGRTVTWVCTTR
;
A
#
# COMPACT_ATOMS: atom_id res chain seq x y z
N MET A 1 -42.66 10.20 6.14
CA MET A 1 -41.64 11.26 6.04
C MET A 1 -40.78 10.97 4.81
N ILE A 2 -40.94 11.78 3.76
CA ILE A 2 -40.24 11.65 2.47
C ILE A 2 -39.44 12.94 2.31
N PHE A 3 -38.10 12.87 2.29
CA PHE A 3 -37.27 14.00 1.93
C PHE A 3 -36.90 13.91 0.44
N ARG A 4 -37.37 14.91 -0.32
CA ARG A 4 -37.10 15.09 -1.74
C ARG A 4 -35.69 15.65 -1.98
N ILE A 5 -35.14 15.21 -3.09
CA ILE A 5 -33.88 15.64 -3.72
C ILE A 5 -34.07 17.04 -4.30
N SER A 6 -33.18 17.98 -3.98
CA SER A 6 -33.16 19.32 -4.58
C SER A 6 -32.13 19.36 -5.70
N THR A 7 -32.61 19.44 -6.94
CA THR A 7 -31.83 19.75 -8.14
C THR A 7 -31.82 21.26 -8.35
N SER A 8 -30.65 21.89 -8.31
CA SER A 8 -30.47 23.30 -8.69
C SER A 8 -29.78 23.37 -10.04
N SER A 9 -30.59 23.54 -11.07
CA SER A 9 -30.22 24.05 -12.39
C SER A 9 -29.88 25.54 -12.27
N GLY A 10 -28.81 26.00 -12.93
CA GLY A 10 -28.41 27.40 -12.91
C GLY A 10 -27.52 27.72 -14.11
N ASP A 11 -28.13 27.76 -15.29
CA ASP A 11 -27.60 28.47 -16.45
C ASP A 11 -27.87 29.97 -16.27
N SER A 12 -26.83 30.80 -16.35
CA SER A 12 -26.96 32.22 -16.71
C SER A 12 -25.66 32.72 -17.33
N ALA A 13 -25.83 33.34 -18.48
CA ALA A 13 -24.82 33.70 -19.46
C ALA A 13 -24.02 34.96 -19.10
N CYS A 14 -22.95 35.13 -19.88
CA CYS A 14 -21.89 36.12 -19.88
C CYS A 14 -22.33 37.59 -19.72
N THR A 15 -21.56 38.38 -18.97
CA THR A 15 -21.25 39.78 -19.35
C THR A 15 -19.82 40.12 -18.95
N HIS A 16 -19.13 40.72 -19.91
CA HIS A 16 -17.74 41.13 -19.92
C HIS A 16 -17.49 42.29 -18.94
N HIS A 17 -16.51 42.15 -18.04
CA HIS A 17 -15.81 43.32 -17.49
C HIS A 17 -14.32 43.00 -17.41
N HIS A 18 -13.54 43.75 -18.18
CA HIS A 18 -12.09 43.79 -18.08
C HIS A 18 -11.72 44.33 -16.71
N ASP A 19 -10.88 43.59 -15.98
CA ASP A 19 -9.98 44.23 -15.04
C ASP A 19 -8.61 43.55 -15.06
N ARG A 20 -7.60 44.35 -15.39
CA ARG A 20 -6.21 43.94 -15.53
C ARG A 20 -5.63 43.77 -14.13
N ARG A 21 -5.38 42.54 -13.71
CA ARG A 21 -4.45 42.24 -12.61
C ARG A 21 -3.33 41.34 -13.11
N THR A 22 -2.25 42.02 -13.50
CA THR A 22 -0.85 41.67 -13.21
C THR A 22 -0.55 40.17 -13.19
N ALA A 23 -0.12 39.66 -14.34
CA ALA A 23 0.51 38.36 -14.48
C ALA A 23 1.85 38.35 -13.73
N ALA A 24 1.84 37.84 -12.50
CA ALA A 24 3.06 37.35 -11.86
C ALA A 24 3.44 36.02 -12.56
N ALA A 25 4.50 36.09 -13.37
CA ALA A 25 5.13 34.92 -13.96
C ALA A 25 5.72 34.04 -12.85
N HIS A 26 5.13 32.88 -12.59
CA HIS A 26 5.81 31.84 -11.83
C HIS A 26 6.71 31.01 -12.76
N PRO A 27 7.99 30.78 -12.42
CA PRO A 27 8.87 29.92 -13.20
C PRO A 27 8.34 28.48 -13.14
N ARG A 28 8.12 27.90 -14.33
CA ARG A 28 7.80 26.48 -14.51
C ARG A 28 9.02 25.65 -14.11
N SER A 29 9.08 25.19 -12.87
CA SER A 29 9.98 24.13 -12.48
C SER A 29 9.47 22.82 -13.10
N GLY A 30 10.15 22.38 -14.16
CA GLY A 30 9.90 21.09 -14.79
C GLY A 30 10.24 19.97 -13.83
N ARG A 31 9.21 19.23 -13.36
CA ARG A 31 9.41 17.96 -12.68
C ARG A 31 9.64 16.88 -13.75
N PRO A 32 10.72 16.09 -13.67
CA PRO A 32 10.97 15.05 -14.65
C PRO A 32 9.82 14.01 -14.65
N PRO A 33 9.50 13.43 -15.83
CA PRO A 33 8.47 12.41 -15.93
C PRO A 33 8.85 11.20 -15.10
N GLY A 34 8.01 10.85 -14.12
CA GLY A 34 8.12 9.59 -13.41
C GLY A 34 7.95 8.41 -14.39
N PRO A 35 8.57 7.25 -14.10
CA PRO A 35 8.50 6.09 -14.97
C PRO A 35 7.04 5.68 -15.20
N ARG A 36 6.64 5.61 -16.47
CA ARG A 36 5.30 5.15 -16.88
C ARG A 36 5.20 3.66 -16.57
N PRO A 37 4.14 3.18 -15.89
CA PRO A 37 3.85 1.76 -15.87
C PRO A 37 3.50 1.36 -17.31
N ARG A 38 4.38 0.57 -17.93
CA ARG A 38 4.17 0.02 -19.27
C ARG A 38 2.92 -0.85 -19.25
N GLY A 39 1.86 -0.35 -19.90
CA GLY A 39 0.69 -1.14 -20.21
C GLY A 39 1.08 -2.29 -21.14
N GLY A 40 0.81 -3.51 -20.71
CA GLY A 40 0.91 -4.69 -21.54
C GLY A 40 0.44 -5.89 -20.75
N GLY A 41 -0.82 -6.30 -20.96
CA GLY A 41 -1.37 -7.55 -20.43
C GLY A 41 -0.63 -8.81 -20.90
N ASN A 42 0.42 -8.63 -21.70
CA ASN A 42 1.26 -9.64 -22.31
C ASN A 42 2.70 -9.52 -21.76
N ALA A 43 3.10 -8.32 -21.28
CA ALA A 43 4.42 -8.08 -20.71
C ALA A 43 4.54 -8.66 -19.29
N MET A 44 3.46 -8.60 -18.50
CA MET A 44 3.43 -9.25 -17.18
C MET A 44 3.50 -10.78 -17.32
N VAL A 45 2.85 -11.38 -18.33
CA VAL A 45 2.94 -12.83 -18.59
C VAL A 45 4.35 -13.20 -19.06
N ILE A 46 4.96 -12.43 -19.97
CA ILE A 46 6.33 -12.69 -20.43
C ILE A 46 7.34 -12.54 -19.27
N VAL A 47 7.18 -11.54 -18.40
CA VAL A 47 8.06 -11.37 -17.22
C VAL A 47 7.84 -12.49 -16.20
N ILE A 48 6.60 -12.91 -15.95
CA ILE A 48 6.32 -14.05 -15.06
C ILE A 48 6.92 -15.32 -15.65
N VAL A 49 6.67 -15.63 -16.92
CA VAL A 49 7.22 -16.83 -17.60
C VAL A 49 8.74 -16.80 -17.62
N ALA A 50 9.36 -15.64 -17.87
CA ALA A 50 10.81 -15.48 -17.84
C ALA A 50 11.39 -15.64 -16.43
N VAL A 51 10.75 -15.07 -15.39
CA VAL A 51 11.20 -15.21 -14.00
C VAL A 51 10.97 -16.63 -13.47
N THR A 52 9.86 -17.29 -13.83
CA THR A 52 9.63 -18.69 -13.46
C THR A 52 10.58 -19.63 -14.21
N ALA A 53 10.83 -19.39 -15.49
CA ALA A 53 11.81 -20.18 -16.25
C ALA A 53 13.22 -19.95 -15.71
N PHE A 54 13.60 -18.72 -15.36
CA PHE A 54 14.91 -18.41 -14.80
C PHE A 54 15.07 -18.95 -13.37
N MET A 55 14.02 -18.91 -12.55
CA MET A 55 14.01 -19.54 -11.23
C MET A 55 14.07 -21.07 -11.31
N VAL A 56 13.52 -21.69 -12.36
CA VAL A 56 13.64 -23.15 -12.62
C VAL A 56 14.99 -23.51 -13.23
N LEU A 57 15.59 -22.60 -14.03
CA LEU A 57 16.91 -22.79 -14.65
C LEU A 57 18.07 -22.53 -13.68
N ILE A 58 17.90 -21.62 -12.71
CA ILE A 58 18.90 -21.33 -11.67
C ILE A 58 18.62 -22.11 -10.38
N GLY A 59 17.36 -22.45 -10.11
CA GLY A 59 16.93 -23.28 -8.99
C GLY A 59 16.13 -24.47 -9.50
N GLY A 60 16.80 -25.61 -9.69
CA GLY A 60 16.19 -26.88 -10.03
C GLY A 60 14.89 -27.10 -9.27
N GLY A 61 13.82 -27.38 -10.03
CA GLY A 61 12.47 -27.34 -9.53
C GLY A 61 12.13 -28.39 -8.48
N VAL A 62 10.94 -28.19 -7.93
CA VAL A 62 10.07 -29.20 -7.31
C VAL A 62 10.68 -29.90 -6.09
N PHE A 63 10.22 -29.43 -4.94
CA PHE A 63 10.08 -30.21 -3.71
C PHE A 63 9.31 -31.51 -4.00
N LEU A 64 10.02 -32.57 -4.38
CA LEU A 64 9.55 -33.93 -4.29
C LEU A 64 10.09 -34.51 -2.98
N LEU A 65 9.16 -35.02 -2.18
CA LEU A 65 9.39 -35.75 -0.95
C LEU A 65 10.31 -36.96 -1.22
N SER A 66 11.52 -36.92 -0.67
CA SER A 66 12.34 -38.10 -0.37
C SER A 66 13.11 -37.80 0.91
N GLY A 67 12.90 -38.62 1.93
CA GLY A 67 13.67 -38.61 3.17
C GLY A 67 15.02 -39.32 3.02
N ASP A 68 15.78 -39.28 4.12
CA ASP A 68 17.06 -39.94 4.42
C ASP A 68 18.22 -39.56 3.47
N ASP A 69 19.44 -39.25 3.91
CA ASP A 69 20.20 -39.84 5.01
C ASP A 69 21.23 -38.80 5.50
N SER A 70 21.52 -38.76 6.80
CA SER A 70 22.54 -37.88 7.39
C SER A 70 23.78 -38.71 7.70
N ASP A 71 24.61 -38.96 6.67
CA ASP A 71 25.94 -39.55 6.85
C ASP A 71 26.96 -38.46 7.16
N ASP A 72 27.10 -38.11 8.45
CA ASP A 72 28.30 -37.47 8.98
C ASP A 72 28.98 -38.44 9.97
N ASP A 73 30.08 -39.05 9.54
CA ASP A 73 31.01 -39.87 10.35
C ASP A 73 31.96 -38.96 11.15
N PRO A 74 31.86 -38.89 12.49
CA PRO A 74 32.95 -38.40 13.30
C PRO A 74 33.89 -39.57 13.65
N GLN A 75 35.07 -39.51 13.03
CA GLN A 75 36.27 -40.26 13.40
C GLN A 75 36.44 -40.38 14.91
N ILE A 76 36.40 -41.63 15.40
CA ILE A 76 36.73 -42.00 16.77
C ILE A 76 38.21 -41.68 17.01
N ARG A 77 38.49 -40.55 17.69
CA ARG A 77 39.78 -40.33 18.35
C ARG A 77 39.71 -41.01 19.72
N PRO A 78 40.58 -41.98 20.04
CA PRO A 78 40.66 -42.52 21.39
C PRO A 78 41.31 -41.44 22.27
N LEU A 79 40.50 -40.72 23.04
CA LEU A 79 41.02 -39.84 24.10
C LEU A 79 41.34 -40.69 25.32
N ALA A 80 42.61 -40.59 25.69
CA ALA A 80 43.25 -41.26 26.80
C ALA A 80 42.54 -41.01 28.14
N ALA A 81 42.81 -41.92 29.07
CA ALA A 81 42.32 -42.00 30.44
C ALA A 81 42.06 -40.62 31.10
N THR A 82 40.87 -40.49 31.67
CA THR A 82 40.49 -39.40 32.57
C THR A 82 41.40 -39.41 33.80
N PRO A 83 42.21 -38.37 34.06
CA PRO A 83 42.82 -38.19 35.37
C PRO A 83 41.74 -37.72 36.33
N THR A 84 41.59 -38.42 37.44
CA THR A 84 40.75 -38.02 38.57
C THR A 84 41.31 -36.73 39.16
N ASP A 85 40.72 -35.59 38.81
CA ASP A 85 41.08 -34.29 39.38
C ASP A 85 40.29 -34.08 40.68
N SER A 86 40.76 -34.74 41.75
CA SER A 86 40.20 -34.65 43.10
C SER A 86 40.88 -33.57 43.95
N ASP A 87 41.59 -32.61 43.36
CA ASP A 87 42.40 -31.67 44.14
C ASP A 87 42.12 -30.19 43.81
N ARG A 88 40.84 -29.83 43.73
CA ARG A 88 40.44 -28.42 43.62
C ARG A 88 40.23 -27.80 45.02
N PRO A 89 41.06 -26.84 45.45
CA PRO A 89 40.84 -26.15 46.73
C PRO A 89 39.52 -25.39 46.71
N THR A 90 38.78 -25.50 47.82
CA THR A 90 37.47 -24.84 48.01
C THR A 90 37.63 -23.33 47.86
N ARG A 91 37.03 -22.77 46.81
CA ARG A 91 37.00 -21.31 46.58
C ARG A 91 36.37 -20.63 47.81
N PRO A 92 36.99 -19.57 48.37
CA PRO A 92 36.35 -18.82 49.45
C PRO A 92 35.02 -18.25 48.94
N THR A 93 33.96 -18.50 49.71
CA THR A 93 32.63 -17.98 49.43
C THR A 93 32.61 -16.50 49.79
N TYR A 94 32.79 -15.65 48.80
CA TYR A 94 32.56 -14.22 48.95
C TYR A 94 31.10 -13.93 48.58
N SER A 95 30.30 -13.47 49.55
CA SER A 95 28.99 -12.87 49.26
C SER A 95 29.21 -11.43 48.81
N PRO A 96 28.88 -11.06 47.56
CA PRO A 96 28.92 -9.66 47.16
C PRO A 96 27.85 -8.87 47.93
N PRO A 97 28.13 -7.61 48.32
CA PRO A 97 27.12 -6.75 48.94
C PRO A 97 25.95 -6.52 47.98
N SER A 98 24.72 -6.55 48.50
CA SER A 98 23.51 -6.32 47.73
C SER A 98 23.51 -4.91 47.15
N LEU A 99 23.58 -4.81 45.82
CA LEU A 99 23.44 -3.53 45.12
C LEU A 99 22.01 -3.00 45.32
N PRO A 100 21.82 -1.68 45.49
CA PRO A 100 20.49 -1.10 45.53
C PRO A 100 19.77 -1.41 44.21
N THR A 101 18.61 -2.07 44.31
CA THR A 101 17.72 -2.29 43.18
C THR A 101 17.13 -0.94 42.77
N SER A 102 17.63 -0.35 41.69
CA SER A 102 16.93 0.76 41.02
C SER A 102 15.62 0.22 40.45
N GLU A 103 14.53 0.48 41.16
CA GLU A 103 13.18 0.22 40.69
C GLU A 103 12.92 1.09 39.44
N PRO A 104 12.63 0.51 38.26
CA PRO A 104 12.37 1.30 37.07
C PRO A 104 10.94 1.86 37.15
N THR A 105 10.76 3.00 37.83
CA THR A 105 9.53 3.80 37.68
C THR A 105 9.72 4.78 36.53
N THR A 106 9.64 4.26 35.31
CA THR A 106 9.34 5.08 34.13
C THR A 106 8.21 4.39 33.39
N ARG A 107 6.99 4.91 33.53
CA ARG A 107 5.90 4.55 32.61
C ARG A 107 6.29 5.09 31.23
N GLU A 108 6.83 4.23 30.40
CA GLU A 108 7.08 4.55 29.00
C GLU A 108 5.73 4.95 28.37
N PRO A 109 5.63 6.10 27.68
CA PRO A 109 4.41 6.44 26.98
C PRO A 109 4.12 5.33 25.97
N THR A 110 3.02 4.60 26.16
CA THR A 110 2.56 3.63 25.18
C THR A 110 2.18 4.37 23.91
N TYR A 111 3.09 4.39 22.94
CA TYR A 111 2.83 4.96 21.62
C TYR A 111 1.72 4.15 20.95
N SER A 112 0.54 4.76 20.81
CA SER A 112 -0.53 4.21 19.98
C SER A 112 -0.44 4.86 18.59
N PRO A 113 -0.26 4.08 17.52
CA PRO A 113 -0.30 4.64 16.17
C PRO A 113 -1.67 5.28 15.91
N PRO A 114 -1.72 6.35 15.08
CA PRO A 114 -2.99 6.97 14.73
C PRO A 114 -3.89 5.98 13.98
N PRO A 115 -5.21 6.09 14.13
CA PRO A 115 -6.14 5.21 13.46
C PRO A 115 -5.97 5.28 11.94
N ARG A 116 -6.06 4.12 11.28
CA ARG A 116 -5.97 4.02 9.82
C ARG A 116 -7.34 3.66 9.26
N ASN A 117 -7.87 4.55 8.43
CA ASN A 117 -9.12 4.39 7.72
C ASN A 117 -8.81 4.23 6.23
N TYR A 118 -9.28 3.14 5.64
CA TYR A 118 -9.01 2.77 4.26
C TYR A 118 -10.21 3.03 3.38
N GLY A 119 -9.94 3.52 2.18
CA GLY A 119 -10.93 3.70 1.12
C GLY A 119 -10.52 3.01 -0.18
N ALA A 120 -11.51 2.70 -1.00
CA ALA A 120 -11.34 2.08 -2.30
C ALA A 120 -12.40 2.59 -3.29
N ILE A 121 -12.03 2.67 -4.57
CA ILE A 121 -12.97 2.95 -5.66
C ILE A 121 -12.80 1.88 -6.72
N ALA A 122 -13.90 1.23 -7.08
CA ALA A 122 -13.99 0.27 -8.16
C ALA A 122 -14.77 0.85 -9.33
N VAL A 123 -14.35 0.51 -10.55
CA VAL A 123 -14.98 0.99 -11.78
C VAL A 123 -15.13 -0.17 -12.77
N GLY A 124 -16.33 -0.28 -13.35
CA GLY A 124 -16.66 -1.19 -14.44
C GLY A 124 -16.38 -0.56 -15.80
N ARG A 125 -16.23 -1.39 -16.85
CA ARG A 125 -16.03 -0.90 -18.23
C ARG A 125 -17.21 -0.08 -18.74
N ASN A 126 -18.41 -0.36 -18.26
CA ASN A 126 -19.64 0.37 -18.54
C ASN A 126 -19.76 1.71 -17.78
N GLY A 127 -18.77 2.09 -16.98
CA GLY A 127 -18.82 3.29 -16.14
C GLY A 127 -19.57 3.11 -14.82
N ALA A 128 -19.94 1.88 -14.46
CA ALA A 128 -20.40 1.60 -13.10
C ALA A 128 -19.30 1.93 -12.09
N ILE A 129 -19.68 2.53 -10.96
CA ILE A 129 -18.75 2.99 -9.93
C ILE A 129 -19.22 2.44 -8.60
N GLY A 130 -18.31 1.81 -7.86
CA GLY A 130 -18.53 1.45 -6.47
C GLY A 130 -17.48 2.10 -5.57
N LYS A 131 -17.90 2.63 -4.43
CA LYS A 131 -17.02 3.33 -3.48
C LYS A 131 -17.06 2.66 -2.12
N ALA A 132 -15.98 2.83 -1.38
CA ALA A 132 -15.89 2.46 0.02
C ALA A 132 -14.92 3.40 0.72
N TRP A 133 -15.24 3.80 1.95
CA TRP A 133 -14.38 4.62 2.80
C TRP A 133 -14.60 4.22 4.26
N ASP A 134 -13.66 4.60 5.12
CA ASP A 134 -13.70 4.36 6.57
C ASP A 134 -13.71 2.91 7.03
N TYR A 135 -13.07 2.04 6.25
CA TYR A 135 -12.84 0.65 6.67
C TYR A 135 -11.55 0.52 7.46
N LYS A 136 -11.49 -0.44 8.39
CA LYS A 136 -10.28 -0.77 9.17
C LYS A 136 -9.27 -1.64 8.41
N SER A 137 -9.63 -2.10 7.21
CA SER A 137 -8.76 -2.91 6.36
C SER A 137 -8.95 -2.56 4.87
N VAL A 138 -7.85 -2.59 4.13
CA VAL A 138 -7.85 -2.44 2.66
C VAL A 138 -8.71 -3.51 1.99
N ALA A 139 -8.66 -4.76 2.49
CA ALA A 139 -9.40 -5.87 1.89
C ALA A 139 -10.91 -5.68 2.01
N THR A 140 -11.39 -5.23 3.18
CA THR A 140 -12.82 -4.92 3.38
C THR A 140 -13.27 -3.74 2.54
N ALA A 141 -12.46 -2.67 2.46
CA ALA A 141 -12.74 -1.54 1.56
C ALA A 141 -12.85 -1.98 0.09
N ARG A 142 -11.87 -2.76 -0.40
CA ARG A 142 -11.87 -3.27 -1.78
C ARG A 142 -13.10 -4.10 -2.08
N ARG A 143 -13.42 -5.06 -1.21
CA ARG A 143 -14.59 -5.92 -1.35
C ARG A 143 -15.89 -5.11 -1.35
N ARG A 144 -16.02 -4.13 -0.44
CA ARG A 144 -17.21 -3.26 -0.42
C ARG A 144 -17.37 -2.45 -1.70
N ALA A 145 -16.27 -1.86 -2.20
CA ALA A 145 -16.27 -1.09 -3.44
C ALA A 145 -16.68 -1.96 -4.64
N LEU A 146 -16.18 -3.20 -4.73
CA LEU A 146 -16.59 -4.16 -5.76
C LEU A 146 -18.09 -4.51 -5.65
N ASN A 147 -18.57 -4.80 -4.44
CA ASN A 147 -19.98 -5.12 -4.19
C ASN A 147 -20.92 -3.95 -4.56
N GLU A 148 -20.48 -2.71 -4.36
CA GLU A 148 -21.27 -1.52 -4.69
C GLU A 148 -21.36 -1.26 -6.19
N CYS A 149 -20.36 -1.65 -6.96
CA CYS A 149 -20.28 -1.41 -8.40
C CYS A 149 -21.34 -2.21 -9.20
N LYS A 150 -21.95 -3.24 -8.61
CA LYS A 150 -23.15 -3.96 -9.09
C LYS A 150 -23.12 -4.47 -10.55
N THR A 151 -21.93 -4.56 -11.18
CA THR A 151 -21.75 -5.03 -12.56
C THR A 151 -20.65 -6.09 -12.60
N SER A 152 -20.78 -7.08 -13.49
CA SER A 152 -19.69 -7.99 -13.83
C SER A 152 -18.51 -7.20 -14.44
N GLY A 153 -17.29 -7.53 -14.01
CA GLY A 153 -16.07 -6.89 -14.52
C GLY A 153 -15.70 -5.54 -13.89
N CYS A 154 -16.33 -5.16 -12.78
CA CYS A 154 -15.82 -4.08 -11.94
C CYS A 154 -14.45 -4.45 -11.36
N LYS A 155 -13.51 -3.50 -11.39
CA LYS A 155 -12.17 -3.65 -10.82
C LYS A 155 -11.85 -2.48 -9.92
N VAL A 156 -11.13 -2.75 -8.83
CA VAL A 156 -10.61 -1.69 -7.97
C VAL A 156 -9.55 -0.91 -8.76
N LEU A 157 -9.78 0.39 -8.95
CA LEU A 157 -8.82 1.28 -9.60
C LEU A 157 -7.92 1.96 -8.59
N THR A 158 -8.44 2.28 -7.40
CA THR A 158 -7.66 3.00 -6.40
C THR A 158 -7.96 2.52 -4.99
N THR A 159 -6.93 2.56 -4.16
CA THR A 159 -7.02 2.37 -2.71
C THR A 159 -6.16 3.39 -2.00
N PHE A 160 -6.66 3.95 -0.91
CA PHE A 160 -6.00 5.02 -0.16
C PHE A 160 -6.27 4.86 1.34
N VAL A 161 -5.47 5.53 2.16
CA VAL A 161 -5.56 5.51 3.63
C VAL A 161 -5.45 6.93 4.16
N ASN A 162 -6.28 7.28 5.14
CA ASN A 162 -6.28 8.59 5.81
C ASN A 162 -6.18 9.75 4.80
N GLY A 163 -7.00 9.72 3.75
CA GLY A 163 -6.90 10.64 2.63
C GLY A 163 -8.04 10.47 1.65
N CYS A 164 -7.86 10.96 0.43
CA CYS A 164 -8.88 10.93 -0.62
C CYS A 164 -8.39 10.17 -1.84
N GLY A 165 -9.31 9.46 -2.49
CA GLY A 165 -9.14 8.88 -3.81
C GLY A 165 -10.12 9.50 -4.80
N ALA A 166 -9.72 9.56 -6.07
CA ALA A 166 -10.52 10.04 -7.17
C ALA A 166 -10.29 9.19 -8.41
N VAL A 167 -11.27 9.17 -9.29
CA VAL A 167 -11.15 8.58 -10.62
C VAL A 167 -11.47 9.65 -11.66
N ALA A 168 -10.62 9.75 -12.66
CA ALA A 168 -10.82 10.54 -13.86
C ALA A 168 -11.12 9.63 -15.05
N TYR A 169 -11.95 10.12 -15.96
CA TYR A 169 -12.22 9.51 -17.24
C TYR A 169 -11.69 10.42 -18.34
N ASN A 170 -10.87 9.86 -19.22
CA ASN A 170 -10.38 10.54 -20.40
C ASN A 170 -11.09 9.98 -21.63
N SER A 171 -11.97 10.79 -22.22
CA SER A 171 -12.74 10.42 -23.42
C SER A 171 -11.86 10.20 -24.65
N ARG A 172 -10.67 10.81 -24.72
CA ARG A 172 -9.73 10.63 -25.84
C ARG A 172 -9.10 9.24 -25.85
N THR A 173 -8.84 8.68 -24.67
CA THR A 173 -8.25 7.35 -24.52
C THR A 173 -9.28 6.28 -24.15
N ASN A 174 -10.54 6.67 -23.91
CA ASN A 174 -11.63 5.83 -23.42
C ASN A 174 -11.22 5.00 -22.18
N ARG A 175 -10.49 5.64 -21.25
CA ARG A 175 -9.92 4.96 -20.07
C ARG A 175 -10.17 5.74 -18.79
N TYR A 176 -10.36 4.96 -17.73
CA TYR A 176 -10.40 5.43 -16.36
C TYR A 176 -9.00 5.38 -15.76
N TRP A 177 -8.71 6.39 -14.97
CA TRP A 177 -7.45 6.61 -14.28
C TRP A 177 -7.73 7.02 -12.85
N ASP A 178 -6.93 6.53 -11.93
CA ASP A 178 -7.05 6.90 -10.54
C ASP A 178 -6.04 7.96 -10.12
N GLY A 179 -6.34 8.59 -8.99
CA GLY A 179 -5.41 9.40 -8.23
C GLY A 179 -5.82 9.43 -6.78
N HIS A 180 -4.84 9.61 -5.90
CA HIS A 180 -5.08 9.78 -4.47
C HIS A 180 -4.29 10.97 -3.95
N GLY A 181 -4.66 11.47 -2.77
CA GLY A 181 -3.93 12.55 -2.12
C GLY A 181 -4.56 12.92 -0.78
N ASP A 182 -3.90 13.82 -0.06
CA ASP A 182 -4.34 14.18 1.28
C ASP A 182 -5.65 14.96 1.32
N THR A 183 -6.02 15.56 0.20
CA THR A 183 -7.25 16.32 0.06
C THR A 183 -7.97 15.88 -1.19
N ARG A 184 -9.28 16.16 -1.24
CA ARG A 184 -10.09 15.96 -2.44
C ARG A 184 -9.43 16.61 -3.66
N ALA A 185 -9.00 17.86 -3.52
CA ALA A 185 -8.40 18.60 -4.62
C ALA A 185 -7.08 17.95 -5.11
N ALA A 186 -6.24 17.46 -4.20
CA ALA A 186 -5.03 16.73 -4.57
C ALA A 186 -5.36 15.42 -5.31
N ALA A 187 -6.31 14.63 -4.78
CA ALA A 187 -6.72 13.38 -5.40
C ALA A 187 -7.28 13.59 -6.82
N GLN A 188 -8.15 14.58 -7.01
CA GLN A 188 -8.73 14.92 -8.32
C GLN A 188 -7.67 15.39 -9.32
N ARG A 189 -6.76 16.29 -8.89
CA ARG A 189 -5.65 16.73 -9.74
C ARG A 189 -4.75 15.58 -10.15
N ASN A 190 -4.41 14.69 -9.21
CA ASN A 190 -3.58 13.52 -9.49
C ASN A 190 -4.29 12.57 -10.47
N ALA A 191 -5.61 12.36 -10.32
CA ALA A 191 -6.37 11.52 -11.23
C ALA A 191 -6.39 12.09 -12.66
N ILE A 192 -6.63 13.40 -12.81
CA ILE A 192 -6.62 14.08 -14.13
C ILE A 192 -5.20 14.09 -14.72
N SER A 193 -4.19 14.32 -13.89
CA SER A 193 -2.78 14.32 -14.32
C SER A 193 -2.35 12.94 -14.82
N ASN A 194 -2.67 11.88 -14.08
CA ASN A 194 -2.41 10.50 -14.47
C ASN A 194 -3.14 10.12 -15.78
N ALA A 195 -4.34 10.67 -15.97
CA ALA A 195 -5.11 10.47 -17.18
C ALA A 195 -4.59 11.23 -18.41
N GLY A 196 -3.68 12.20 -18.23
CA GLY A 196 -3.25 13.13 -19.28
C GLY A 196 -4.37 14.08 -19.74
N GLY A 197 -5.31 14.40 -18.84
CA GLY A 197 -6.50 15.22 -19.12
C GLY A 197 -7.81 14.49 -18.82
N GLY A 198 -8.92 15.00 -19.34
CA GLY A 198 -10.26 14.47 -19.06
C GLY A 198 -10.92 15.11 -17.84
N ARG A 199 -11.89 14.42 -17.25
CA ARG A 199 -12.68 14.93 -16.11
C ARG A 199 -12.73 13.94 -14.97
N THR A 200 -12.77 14.43 -13.74
CA THR A 200 -13.07 13.58 -12.58
C THR A 200 -14.51 13.07 -12.70
N VAL A 201 -14.70 11.75 -12.58
CA VAL A 201 -16.03 11.11 -12.56
C VAL A 201 -16.50 10.81 -11.15
N THR A 202 -15.57 10.57 -10.21
CA THR A 202 -15.92 10.30 -8.83
C THR A 202 -14.74 10.55 -7.89
N TRP A 203 -15.04 10.74 -6.61
CA TRP A 203 -14.07 10.89 -5.54
C TRP A 203 -14.69 10.51 -4.20
N VAL A 204 -13.86 10.15 -3.24
CA VAL A 204 -14.25 9.91 -1.85
C VAL A 204 -13.04 10.09 -0.92
N CYS A 205 -13.29 10.49 0.33
CA CYS A 205 -12.29 10.67 1.37
C CYS A 205 -12.58 9.77 2.57
N THR A 206 -11.52 9.34 3.26
CA THR A 206 -11.63 8.74 4.58
C THR A 206 -11.49 9.78 5.67
N THR A 207 -12.01 9.45 6.84
CA THR A 207 -11.73 10.12 8.11
C THR A 207 -10.25 9.96 8.48
N ARG A 208 -9.71 10.93 9.22
CA ARG A 208 -8.31 11.00 9.66
C ARG A 208 -8.22 11.03 11.17
#